data_AF-A0A0C2GJ27-F1
#
_entry.id   AF-A0A0C2GJ27-F1
#
_cell.length_a   1.000
_cell.length_b   1.000
_cell.length_c   1.000
_cell.angle_alpha   90.00
_cell.angle_beta   90.00
_cell.angle_gamma   90.00
#
_symmetry.space_group_name_H-M   'P 1'
#
loop_
_entity.id
_entity.type
_entity.pdbx_description
1 polymer ?
#
loop_
_entity_poly.entity_id
_entity_poly.type
_entity_poly.pdbx_seq_one_letter_code
_entity_poly.pdbx_strand_id
1 'polypeptide(L)'
;MGRIDEVVAGSDGEIKEAIVVLHPRQKTRRPVNLLTPFEIGDEPPLTEKQVSEDQNKSEDERIPKSKYDLRPRKKVNYNGESRIIQHVRLTPLFMSALMSIVFVCGYSKAHETYGSFASTGHRSLR
;
A
#
# COMPACT_ATOMS: atom_id res chain seq x y z
N MET A 1 -13.87 8.97 -27.89
CA MET A 1 -13.24 7.95 -28.76
C MET A 1 -12.17 8.65 -29.60
N GLY A 2 -10.99 8.05 -29.76
CA GLY A 2 -9.89 8.61 -30.54
C GLY A 2 -9.66 7.81 -31.83
N ARG A 3 -9.20 8.47 -32.89
CA ARG A 3 -8.79 7.82 -34.14
C ARG A 3 -7.28 7.91 -34.29
N ILE A 4 -6.65 6.86 -34.80
CA ILE A 4 -5.22 6.89 -35.12
C ILE A 4 -5.03 7.71 -36.39
N ASP A 5 -4.15 8.70 -36.34
CA ASP A 5 -3.81 9.61 -37.45
C ASP A 5 -2.51 9.14 -38.12
N GLU A 6 -1.47 8.91 -37.31
CA GLU A 6 -0.14 8.51 -37.76
C GLU A 6 0.46 7.47 -36.83
N VAL A 7 1.42 6.69 -37.35
CA VAL A 7 2.20 5.71 -36.59
C VAL A 7 3.67 6.06 -36.65
N VAL A 8 4.37 5.89 -35.53
CA VAL A 8 5.79 6.21 -35.38
C VAL A 8 6.57 4.93 -35.12
N ALA A 9 7.45 4.60 -36.06
CA ALA A 9 8.37 3.49 -35.95
C ALA A 9 9.54 3.82 -35.00
N GLY A 10 10.02 2.82 -34.29
CA GLY A 10 11.27 2.86 -33.55
C GLY A 10 12.49 2.69 -34.46
N SER A 11 13.69 2.75 -33.87
CA SER A 11 14.96 2.53 -34.56
C SER A 11 15.11 1.12 -35.14
N ASP A 12 14.35 0.16 -34.61
CA ASP A 12 14.21 -1.22 -35.03
C ASP A 12 13.24 -1.40 -36.20
N GLY A 13 12.54 -0.34 -36.63
CA GLY A 13 11.52 -0.40 -37.67
C GLY A 13 10.15 -0.87 -37.17
N GLU A 14 10.03 -1.27 -35.90
CA GLU A 14 8.75 -1.67 -35.30
C GLU A 14 7.92 -0.45 -34.89
N ILE A 15 6.60 -0.53 -35.04
CA ILE A 15 5.69 0.55 -34.64
C ILE A 15 5.56 0.55 -33.11
N LYS A 16 6.17 1.55 -32.45
CA LYS A 16 6.12 1.67 -30.98
C LYS A 16 5.04 2.62 -30.50
N GLU A 17 4.80 3.70 -31.26
CA GLU A 17 3.91 4.77 -30.86
C GLU A 17 2.95 5.15 -31.98
N ALA A 18 1.80 5.70 -31.61
CA ALA A 18 0.81 6.23 -32.53
C ALA A 18 0.32 7.60 -32.07
N ILE A 19 0.02 8.45 -33.04
CA ILE A 19 -0.62 9.74 -32.83
C ILE A 19 -2.13 9.50 -32.90
N VAL A 20 -2.81 9.76 -31.79
CA VAL A 20 -4.27 9.60 -31.68
C VAL A 20 -4.92 10.97 -31.62
N VAL A 21 -5.92 11.18 -32.47
CA VAL A 21 -6.79 12.36 -32.51
C VAL A 21 -8.02 12.06 -31.68
N LEU A 22 -8.15 12.73 -30.54
CA LEU A 22 -9.35 12.71 -29.68
C LEU A 22 -10.23 13.91 -30.01
N HIS A 23 -11.54 13.84 -29.79
CA HIS A 23 -12.41 15.03 -29.85
C HIS A 23 -12.06 15.99 -28.69
N PRO A 24 -11.86 17.31 -28.91
CA PRO A 24 -12.15 18.14 -30.08
C PRO A 24 -10.93 18.39 -31.00
N ARG A 25 -10.34 17.33 -31.56
CA ARG A 25 -9.10 17.31 -32.39
C ARG A 25 -7.80 17.48 -31.61
N GLN A 26 -7.78 17.16 -30.32
CA GLN A 26 -6.53 17.08 -29.58
C GLN A 26 -5.71 15.90 -30.09
N LYS A 27 -4.47 16.17 -30.54
CA LYS A 27 -3.49 15.13 -30.88
C LYS A 27 -2.72 14.73 -29.64
N THR A 28 -2.59 13.43 -29.39
CA THR A 28 -1.78 12.90 -28.30
C THR A 28 -0.97 11.70 -28.79
N ARG A 29 0.28 11.60 -28.35
CA ARG A 29 1.18 10.50 -28.72
C ARG A 29 1.12 9.43 -27.64
N ARG A 30 0.85 8.19 -28.02
CA ARG A 30 0.72 7.05 -27.09
C ARG A 30 1.46 5.82 -27.62
N PRO A 31 2.10 5.02 -26.74
CA PRO A 31 2.56 3.70 -27.11
C PRO A 31 1.41 2.82 -27.60
N VAL A 32 1.62 2.04 -28.66
CA VAL A 32 0.58 1.19 -29.26
C VAL A 32 0.06 0.15 -28.26
N ASN A 33 0.93 -0.38 -27.40
CA ASN A 33 0.58 -1.35 -26.37
C ASN A 33 -0.37 -0.82 -25.29
N LEU A 34 -0.56 0.51 -25.22
CA LEU A 34 -1.47 1.17 -24.30
C LEU A 34 -2.77 1.62 -24.99
N LEU A 35 -2.92 1.37 -26.29
CA LEU A 35 -4.15 1.66 -27.00
C LEU A 35 -5.12 0.49 -26.82
N THR A 36 -6.29 0.81 -26.29
CA THR A 36 -7.40 -0.15 -26.19
C THR A 36 -8.41 0.14 -27.30
N PRO A 37 -8.77 -0.85 -28.12
CA PRO A 37 -9.83 -0.71 -29.11
C PRO A 37 -11.14 -0.27 -28.46
N PHE A 38 -11.90 0.56 -29.17
CA PHE A 38 -13.27 0.87 -28.77
C PHE A 38 -14.20 -0.18 -29.37
N GLU A 39 -14.72 -1.08 -28.54
CA GLU A 39 -15.76 -2.03 -28.93
C GLU A 39 -17.10 -1.30 -29.02
N ILE A 40 -17.72 -1.30 -30.20
CA ILE A 40 -19.12 -0.85 -30.36
C ILE A 40 -19.98 -2.08 -30.06
N GLY A 41 -20.68 -2.08 -28.93
CA GLY A 41 -21.71 -3.07 -28.64
C GLY A 41 -23.04 -2.65 -29.27
N ASP A 42 -23.72 -3.57 -29.95
CA ASP A 42 -25.11 -3.39 -30.40
C ASP A 42 -26.13 -3.62 -29.26
N GLU A 43 -25.66 -3.97 -28.06
CA GLU A 43 -26.54 -4.17 -26.90
C GLU A 43 -26.81 -2.84 -26.20
N PRO A 44 -28.07 -2.54 -25.85
CA PRO A 44 -28.39 -1.35 -25.07
C PRO A 44 -27.63 -1.40 -23.74
N PRO A 45 -27.20 -0.26 -23.18
CA PRO A 45 -26.57 -0.23 -21.88
C PRO A 45 -27.53 -0.86 -20.89
N LEU A 46 -27.18 -2.04 -20.35
CA LEU A 46 -27.86 -2.59 -19.21
C LEU A 46 -27.66 -1.56 -18.10
N THR A 47 -28.72 -0.79 -17.85
CA THR A 47 -28.90 0.11 -16.72
C THR A 47 -28.16 -0.47 -15.53
N GLU A 48 -27.27 0.31 -14.93
CA GLU A 48 -26.73 0.03 -13.61
C GLU A 48 -27.92 -0.28 -12.70
N LYS A 49 -28.23 -1.56 -12.52
CA LYS A 49 -29.15 -1.99 -11.50
C LYS A 49 -28.43 -1.70 -10.20
N GLN A 50 -28.75 -0.55 -9.62
CA GLN A 50 -28.71 -0.35 -8.19
C GLN A 50 -29.44 -1.56 -7.58
N VAL A 51 -28.67 -2.54 -7.12
CA VAL A 51 -29.21 -3.61 -6.28
C VAL A 51 -29.05 -3.13 -4.84
N SER A 52 -29.96 -2.25 -4.45
CA SER A 52 -30.41 -2.19 -3.07
C SER A 52 -31.26 -3.44 -2.81
N GLU A 53 -30.93 -4.13 -1.73
CA GLU A 53 -31.69 -5.21 -1.09
C GLU A 53 -31.96 -6.48 -1.90
N ASP A 54 -31.23 -7.55 -1.56
CA ASP A 54 -31.90 -8.69 -0.92
C ASP A 54 -30.88 -9.47 -0.07
N GLN A 55 -31.00 -9.35 1.25
CA GLN A 55 -30.19 -10.07 2.24
C GLN A 55 -30.79 -11.46 2.50
N ASN A 56 -30.93 -12.32 1.48
CA ASN A 56 -31.17 -13.75 1.75
C ASN A 56 -31.01 -14.66 0.52
N LYS A 57 -29.83 -14.62 -0.11
CA LYS A 57 -29.47 -15.66 -1.09
C LYS A 57 -28.09 -16.24 -0.78
N SER A 58 -28.08 -17.57 -0.69
CA SER A 58 -26.94 -18.44 -0.43
C SER A 58 -25.71 -18.06 -1.27
N GLU A 59 -24.54 -18.19 -0.66
CA GLU A 59 -23.27 -17.60 -1.11
C GLU A 59 -22.71 -18.14 -2.45
N ASP A 60 -23.36 -19.16 -3.03
CA ASP A 60 -22.91 -19.82 -4.27
C ASP A 60 -23.43 -19.17 -5.56
N GLU A 61 -24.45 -18.31 -5.51
CA GLU A 61 -25.03 -17.73 -6.74
C GLU A 61 -24.48 -16.34 -7.12
N ARG A 62 -23.54 -15.78 -6.36
CA ARG A 62 -22.98 -14.43 -6.63
C ARG A 62 -21.75 -14.44 -7.53
N ILE A 63 -21.63 -15.38 -8.46
CA ILE A 63 -20.66 -15.23 -9.55
C ILE A 63 -21.39 -14.44 -10.64
N PRO A 64 -21.10 -13.14 -10.83
CA PRO A 64 -21.61 -12.44 -12.00
C PRO A 64 -21.12 -13.24 -13.22
N LYS A 65 -22.05 -13.78 -14.00
CA LYS A 65 -21.73 -14.52 -15.23
C LYS A 65 -20.99 -13.54 -16.13
N SER A 66 -19.67 -13.66 -16.19
CA SER A 66 -18.88 -12.88 -17.12
C SER A 66 -19.25 -13.32 -18.53
N LYS A 67 -19.38 -12.35 -19.44
CA LYS A 67 -19.63 -12.59 -20.87
C LYS A 67 -18.62 -13.53 -21.52
N TYR A 68 -17.41 -13.59 -20.94
CA TYR A 68 -16.31 -14.41 -21.41
C TYR A 68 -16.07 -15.58 -20.46
N ASP A 69 -15.55 -16.69 -21.00
CA ASP A 69 -15.10 -17.86 -20.25
C ASP A 69 -13.78 -17.58 -19.54
N LEU A 70 -13.85 -16.75 -18.50
CA LEU A 70 -12.71 -16.41 -17.67
C LEU A 70 -12.32 -17.61 -16.81
N ARG A 71 -11.00 -17.86 -16.68
CA ARG A 71 -10.49 -18.82 -15.70
C ARG A 71 -11.03 -18.46 -14.31
N PRO A 72 -11.59 -19.42 -13.55
CA PRO A 72 -12.13 -19.16 -12.22
C PRO A 72 -11.08 -18.52 -11.30
N ARG A 73 -11.44 -17.43 -10.64
CA ARG A 73 -10.59 -16.78 -9.64
C ARG A 73 -10.90 -17.33 -8.25
N LYS A 74 -9.86 -17.68 -7.48
CA LYS A 74 -9.99 -18.02 -6.06
C LYS A 74 -10.33 -16.74 -5.29
N LYS A 75 -11.37 -16.78 -4.44
CA LYS A 75 -11.69 -15.67 -3.54
C LYS A 75 -10.55 -15.50 -2.51
N VAL A 76 -9.95 -14.32 -2.46
CA VAL A 76 -8.92 -13.96 -1.46
C VAL A 76 -9.57 -13.07 -0.41
N ASN A 77 -9.47 -13.45 0.86
CA ASN A 77 -9.91 -12.63 1.98
C ASN A 77 -8.75 -11.74 2.45
N TYR A 78 -8.87 -10.43 2.23
CA TYR A 78 -7.85 -9.44 2.59
C TYR A 78 -7.92 -8.98 4.06
N ASN A 79 -8.93 -9.41 4.83
CA ASN A 79 -9.03 -9.05 6.25
C ASN A 79 -8.05 -9.82 7.16
N GLY A 80 -7.17 -10.66 6.61
CA GLY A 80 -6.28 -11.53 7.39
C GLY A 80 -5.08 -10.87 8.06
N GLU A 81 -4.70 -9.64 7.70
CA GLU A 81 -3.39 -9.07 8.06
C GLU A 81 -3.42 -7.91 9.07
N SER A 82 -4.55 -7.70 9.75
CA SER A 82 -4.64 -6.67 10.80
C SER A 82 -3.80 -6.96 12.05
N ARG A 83 -3.34 -8.20 12.25
CA ARG A 83 -2.52 -8.60 13.41
C ARG A 83 -1.10 -8.06 13.36
N ILE A 84 -0.52 -7.88 12.16
CA ILE A 84 0.88 -7.43 12.01
C ILE A 84 1.00 -5.92 12.34
N ILE A 85 -0.04 -5.14 12.05
CA ILE A 85 -0.04 -3.68 12.23
C ILE A 85 -0.09 -3.27 13.71
N GLN A 86 -0.63 -4.12 14.60
CA GLN A 86 -0.72 -3.81 16.03
C GLN A 86 0.65 -3.86 16.75
N HIS A 87 1.53 -4.78 16.37
CA HIS A 87 2.85 -4.93 17.00
C HIS A 87 3.79 -3.73 16.76
N VAL A 88 3.58 -2.96 15.68
CA VAL A 88 4.37 -1.77 15.37
C VAL A 88 4.02 -0.58 16.28
N ARG A 89 2.83 -0.56 16.87
CA ARG A 89 2.37 0.55 17.73
C ARG A 89 2.75 0.40 19.21
N LEU A 90 2.86 -0.83 19.72
CA LEU A 90 3.10 -1.07 21.16
C LEU A 90 4.58 -1.26 21.52
N THR A 91 5.40 -1.73 20.58
CA THR A 91 6.84 -1.97 20.78
C THR A 91 7.67 -0.73 21.15
N PRO A 92 7.46 0.49 20.59
CA PRO A 92 8.30 1.63 20.93
C PRO A 92 8.07 2.16 22.36
N LEU A 93 6.84 2.01 22.89
CA LEU A 93 6.51 2.42 24.26
C LEU A 93 7.12 1.50 25.32
N PHE A 94 7.18 0.19 25.02
CA PHE A 94 7.79 -0.78 25.91
C PHE A 94 9.33 -0.61 25.99
N MET A 95 9.99 -0.39 24.85
CA MET A 95 11.43 -0.20 24.80
C MET A 95 11.88 1.11 25.46
N SER A 96 11.12 2.20 25.31
CA SER A 96 11.44 3.47 25.98
C SER A 96 11.31 3.38 27.51
N ALA A 97 10.30 2.67 28.01
CA ALA A 97 10.12 2.41 29.43
C ALA A 97 11.26 1.55 30.02
N LEU A 98 11.73 0.54 29.30
CA LEU A 98 12.90 -0.25 29.74
C LEU A 98 14.16 0.60 29.82
N MET A 99 14.41 1.45 28.83
CA MET A 99 15.59 2.32 28.82
C MET A 99 15.55 3.38 29.95
N SER A 100 14.37 3.92 30.28
CA SER A 100 14.24 4.88 31.38
C SER A 100 14.46 4.23 32.76
N ILE A 101 13.97 2.99 32.96
CA ILE A 101 14.22 2.23 34.20
C ILE A 101 15.72 1.93 34.36
N VAL A 102 16.41 1.51 33.30
CA VAL A 102 17.86 1.26 33.35
C VAL A 102 18.64 2.53 33.66
N PHE A 103 18.24 3.67 33.08
CA PHE A 103 18.86 4.96 33.38
C PHE A 103 18.68 5.31 34.85
N VAL A 104 17.45 5.33 35.37
CA VAL A 104 17.15 5.70 36.77
C VAL A 104 17.81 4.74 37.77
N CYS A 105 17.71 3.42 37.57
CA CYS A 105 18.34 2.44 38.46
C CYS A 105 19.87 2.41 38.36
N GLY A 106 20.44 2.78 37.21
CA GLY A 106 21.89 2.85 37.00
C GLY A 106 22.56 3.97 37.79
N TYR A 107 21.92 5.15 37.90
CA TYR A 107 22.49 6.29 38.65
C TYR A 107 22.45 6.10 40.17
N SER A 108 21.46 5.37 40.72
CA SER A 108 21.39 5.14 42.17
C SER A 108 22.59 4.37 42.71
N LYS A 109 23.19 3.47 41.92
CA LYS A 109 24.38 2.72 42.32
C LYS A 109 25.68 3.54 42.33
N ALA A 110 25.74 4.65 41.58
CA ALA A 110 26.94 5.49 41.50
C ALA A 110 27.02 6.53 42.62
N HIS A 111 25.90 6.89 43.24
CA HIS A 111 25.89 7.90 44.31
C HIS A 111 26.26 7.33 45.69
N GLU A 112 26.08 6.01 45.91
CA GLU A 112 26.47 5.38 47.18
C GLU A 112 27.99 5.24 47.34
N THR A 113 28.77 5.25 46.26
CA THR A 113 30.23 5.06 46.33
C THR A 113 31.00 6.36 46.56
N TYR A 114 30.41 7.53 46.29
CA TYR A 114 31.08 8.82 46.51
C TYR A 114 30.99 9.34 47.95
N GLY A 115 30.05 8.83 48.77
CA GLY A 115 29.92 9.24 50.18
C GLY A 115 30.91 8.59 51.15
N SER A 116 31.58 7.51 50.75
CA SER A 116 32.43 6.71 51.67
C SER A 116 33.92 7.13 51.67
N PHE A 117 34.38 7.90 50.68
CA PHE A 117 35.80 8.27 50.56
C PHE A 117 36.19 9.63 51.19
N ALA A 118 35.25 10.35 51.81
CA ALA A 118 35.50 11.69 52.36
C ALA A 118 35.90 11.73 53.85
N SER A 119 36.37 10.63 54.43
CA SER A 119 36.80 10.59 55.84
C SER A 119 38.12 9.83 56.05
N THR A 120 39.19 10.29 55.40
CA THR A 120 40.55 10.02 55.89
C THR A 120 41.49 11.12 55.42
N GLY A 121 41.97 11.96 56.35
CA GLY A 121 43.03 12.91 56.02
C GLY A 121 43.29 14.00 57.06
N HIS A 122 44.42 13.81 57.77
CA HIS A 122 45.28 14.82 58.39
C HIS A 122 45.03 15.25 59.85
N ARG A 123 45.83 14.68 60.75
CA ARG A 123 46.53 15.48 61.77
C ARG A 123 48.01 15.11 61.80
N SER A 124 48.79 16.04 61.27
CA SER A 124 50.25 16.06 61.24
C SER A 124 50.83 16.42 62.62
N LEU A 125 51.99 15.84 62.90
CA LEU A 125 52.91 16.11 64.00
C LEU A 125 53.18 17.60 64.22
N ARG A 126 53.03 18.08 65.46
CA ARG A 126 54.05 18.84 66.19
C ARG A 126 53.73 18.90 67.68
#